data_AF-W7TZE7-F1
#
_entry.id   AF-W7TZE7-F1
#
_cell.length_a   1.000
_cell.length_b   1.000
_cell.length_c   1.000
_cell.angle_alpha   90.00
_cell.angle_beta   90.00
_cell.angle_gamma   90.00
#
_symmetry.space_group_name_H-M   'P 1'
#
loop_
_entity.id
_entity.type
_entity.pdbx_description
1 polymer ?
#
loop_
_entity_poly.entity_id
_entity_poly.type
_entity_poly.pdbx_seq_one_letter_code
_entity_poly.pdbx_strand_id
1 'polypeptide(L)'
;MDLEDYLFRYDRGVFWLAQTSAASIPVFPFLQGWYFARGSRSLLSRVCWRWLFSSSFLFSLLHAATPDLLASRLLLVAPCLPVNQAPALLAFLHATLPLPPPAPLYLLPQRGSSVRQPFASHGHIHTLFLSVHVYARLGKGEAQGHTQRVEAWVGKKGGRTGLCTMNYWDKSVFWSGYPLYDWREYVYLRHKYGAEGVFPSLEEKVCWEEEKAKSGKGWIERYWEGRRRKFLGILV
;
A
#
# COMPACT_ATOMS: atom_id res chain seq x y z
N MET A 1 21.97 4.05 -13.05
CA MET A 1 20.52 4.24 -12.92
C MET A 1 20.32 4.95 -11.61
N ASP A 2 19.71 6.14 -11.61
CA ASP A 2 19.51 6.89 -10.38
C ASP A 2 18.57 6.14 -9.44
N LEU A 3 18.81 6.26 -8.13
CA LEU A 3 17.99 5.65 -7.09
C LEU A 3 16.52 6.09 -7.22
N GLU A 4 16.31 7.33 -7.67
CA GLU A 4 14.98 7.87 -7.95
C GLU A 4 14.31 7.06 -9.05
N ASP A 5 14.93 6.89 -10.22
CA ASP A 5 14.43 6.05 -11.31
C ASP A 5 14.22 4.58 -10.91
N TYR A 6 15.08 4.05 -10.04
CA TYR A 6 14.95 2.69 -9.51
C TYR A 6 13.72 2.55 -8.60
N LEU A 7 13.54 3.45 -7.64
CA LEU A 7 12.36 3.49 -6.76
C LEU A 7 11.07 3.81 -7.56
N PHE A 8 11.15 4.70 -8.54
CA PHE A 8 10.04 5.11 -9.41
C PHE A 8 9.55 3.97 -10.30
N ARG A 9 10.44 3.08 -10.77
CA ARG A 9 10.04 1.97 -11.66
C ARG A 9 9.22 0.89 -10.96
N TYR A 10 9.51 0.60 -9.69
CA TYR A 10 8.78 -0.43 -8.92
C TYR A 10 7.44 0.06 -8.37
N ASP A 11 7.26 1.37 -8.19
CA ASP A 11 6.02 1.96 -7.64
C ASP A 11 4.90 2.10 -8.67
N ARG A 12 5.22 2.01 -9.98
CA ARG A 12 4.21 2.14 -11.04
C ARG A 12 3.18 1.01 -11.06
N GLY A 13 3.44 -0.17 -10.50
CA GLY A 13 2.49 -1.30 -10.52
C GLY A 13 1.14 -1.01 -9.87
N VAL A 14 1.06 0.06 -9.10
CA VAL A 14 -0.08 0.48 -8.28
C VAL A 14 -0.98 1.51 -8.99
N PHE A 15 -0.76 1.78 -10.29
CA PHE A 15 -1.49 2.81 -11.05
C PHE A 15 -3.02 2.64 -11.07
N TRP A 16 -3.55 1.42 -10.87
CA TRP A 16 -4.99 1.19 -10.71
C TRP A 16 -5.57 1.85 -9.44
N LEU A 17 -4.74 2.14 -8.44
CA LEU A 17 -5.17 2.83 -7.22
C LEU A 17 -5.42 4.33 -7.44
N ALA A 18 -4.83 4.94 -8.46
CA ALA A 18 -5.09 6.35 -8.77
C ALA A 18 -6.55 6.61 -9.20
N GLN A 19 -7.32 5.57 -9.55
CA GLN A 19 -8.77 5.73 -9.76
C GLN A 19 -9.49 6.18 -8.49
N THR A 20 -8.97 5.88 -7.29
CA THR A 20 -9.61 6.29 -6.03
C THR A 20 -9.38 7.77 -5.74
N SER A 21 -8.22 8.31 -6.12
CA SER A 21 -7.88 9.73 -5.98
C SER A 21 -8.45 10.58 -7.10
N ALA A 22 -8.49 10.07 -8.33
CA ALA A 22 -9.10 10.78 -9.45
C ALA A 22 -10.60 11.04 -9.25
N ALA A 23 -11.30 10.26 -8.42
CA ALA A 23 -12.71 10.47 -8.07
C ALA A 23 -12.99 11.74 -7.23
N SER A 24 -11.97 12.39 -6.65
CA SER A 24 -12.13 13.73 -6.06
C SER A 24 -12.07 14.85 -7.10
N ILE A 25 -11.75 14.53 -8.36
CA ILE A 25 -11.85 15.47 -9.48
C ILE A 25 -13.26 15.32 -10.09
N PRO A 26 -14.13 16.34 -10.02
CA PRO A 26 -15.55 16.24 -10.40
C PRO A 26 -15.80 15.72 -11.82
N VAL A 27 -14.87 15.97 -12.74
CA VAL A 27 -14.99 15.63 -14.16
C VAL A 27 -14.50 14.20 -14.46
N PHE A 28 -13.69 13.62 -13.58
CA PHE A 28 -13.03 12.34 -13.84
C PHE A 28 -13.98 11.13 -13.81
N PRO A 29 -15.01 11.03 -12.95
CA PRO A 29 -15.98 9.92 -13.02
C PRO A 29 -16.70 9.85 -14.37
N PHE A 30 -17.01 11.02 -14.97
CA PHE A 30 -17.62 11.12 -16.28
C PHE A 30 -16.64 10.69 -17.39
N LEU A 31 -15.41 11.19 -17.37
CA LEU A 31 -14.36 10.82 -18.33
C LEU A 31 -13.97 9.34 -18.24
N GLN A 32 -13.91 8.79 -17.02
CA GLN A 32 -13.61 7.38 -16.76
C GLN A 32 -14.74 6.47 -17.24
N GLY A 33 -15.99 6.78 -16.89
CA GLY A 33 -17.16 6.05 -17.38
C GLY A 33 -17.25 6.06 -18.91
N TRP A 34 -16.99 7.21 -19.54
CA TRP A 34 -16.99 7.35 -20.99
C TRP A 34 -15.82 6.61 -21.66
N TYR A 35 -14.62 6.64 -21.05
CA TYR A 35 -13.45 5.91 -21.54
C TYR A 35 -13.64 4.39 -21.45
N PHE A 36 -14.11 3.85 -20.33
CA PHE A 36 -14.33 2.40 -20.20
C PHE A 36 -15.53 1.90 -20.99
N ALA A 37 -16.62 2.70 -21.09
CA ALA A 37 -17.82 2.31 -21.83
C ALA A 37 -17.70 2.48 -23.36
N ARG A 38 -16.97 3.50 -23.84
CA ARG A 38 -16.92 3.87 -25.27
C ARG A 38 -15.51 4.11 -25.81
N GLY A 39 -14.62 4.72 -25.03
CA GLY A 39 -13.28 5.15 -25.49
C GLY A 39 -12.20 4.06 -25.54
N SER A 40 -12.33 2.94 -24.84
CA SER A 40 -11.27 1.92 -24.79
C SER A 40 -11.18 1.13 -26.10
N ARG A 41 -12.19 1.18 -26.97
CA ARG A 41 -12.23 0.43 -28.25
C ARG A 41 -11.74 1.23 -29.46
N SER A 42 -11.69 2.56 -29.40
CA SER A 42 -11.23 3.42 -30.50
C SER A 42 -9.74 3.76 -30.37
N LEU A 43 -9.00 3.67 -31.47
CA LEU A 43 -7.57 4.02 -31.54
C LEU A 43 -7.35 5.52 -31.23
N LEU A 44 -8.24 6.37 -31.72
CA LEU A 44 -8.16 7.82 -31.55
C LEU A 44 -8.31 8.22 -30.07
N SER A 45 -9.28 7.63 -29.37
CA SER A 45 -9.44 7.87 -27.93
C SER A 45 -8.29 7.30 -27.11
N ARG A 46 -7.70 6.16 -27.51
CA ARG A 46 -6.48 5.67 -26.84
C ARG A 46 -5.31 6.63 -26.99
N VAL A 47 -5.18 7.31 -28.12
CA VAL A 47 -4.11 8.29 -28.37
C VAL A 47 -4.38 9.61 -27.63
N CYS A 48 -5.57 10.19 -27.77
CA CYS A 48 -5.92 11.48 -27.16
C CYS A 48 -5.93 11.44 -25.63
N TRP A 49 -6.35 10.31 -25.04
CA TRP A 49 -6.46 10.17 -23.59
C TRP A 49 -5.28 9.42 -22.96
N ARG A 50 -4.24 9.04 -23.73
CA ARG A 50 -3.09 8.26 -23.24
C ARG A 50 -2.41 8.89 -22.03
N TRP A 51 -2.31 10.22 -22.03
CA TRP A 51 -1.60 10.97 -21.00
C TRP A 51 -2.32 10.92 -19.64
N LEU A 52 -3.66 10.87 -19.61
CA LEU A 52 -4.45 10.69 -18.38
C LEU A 52 -4.25 9.31 -17.73
N PHE A 53 -3.80 8.33 -18.51
CA PHE A 53 -3.49 6.99 -18.03
C PHE A 53 -1.98 6.75 -17.99
N SER A 54 -1.16 7.80 -18.15
CA SER A 54 0.28 7.68 -17.93
C SER A 54 0.55 7.43 -16.46
N SER A 55 1.53 6.57 -16.16
CA SER A 55 1.87 6.25 -14.79
C SER A 55 2.27 7.48 -13.98
N SER A 56 2.95 8.44 -14.60
CA SER A 56 3.34 9.69 -13.93
C SER A 56 2.13 10.54 -13.53
N PHE A 57 1.12 10.65 -14.39
CA PHE A 57 -0.09 11.42 -14.07
C PHE A 57 -0.92 10.73 -12.98
N LEU A 58 -1.13 9.41 -13.09
CA LEU A 58 -1.84 8.63 -12.09
C LEU A 58 -1.12 8.64 -10.73
N PHE A 59 0.20 8.55 -10.74
CA PHE A 59 1.03 8.71 -9.54
C PHE A 59 0.84 10.10 -8.91
N SER A 60 0.93 11.17 -9.70
CA SER A 60 0.67 12.53 -9.21
C SER A 60 -0.73 12.69 -8.63
N LEU A 61 -1.74 12.08 -9.25
CA LEU A 61 -3.11 12.07 -8.71
C LEU A 61 -3.22 11.32 -7.39
N LEU A 62 -2.61 10.15 -7.27
CA LEU A 62 -2.57 9.40 -6.00
C LEU A 62 -1.91 10.21 -4.90
N HIS A 63 -0.82 10.91 -5.21
CA HIS A 63 -0.12 11.77 -4.24
C HIS A 63 -0.84 13.07 -3.91
N ALA A 64 -1.69 13.57 -4.81
CA ALA A 64 -2.58 14.70 -4.53
C ALA A 64 -3.79 14.32 -3.67
N ALA A 65 -4.05 13.02 -3.48
CA ALA A 65 -5.17 12.54 -2.68
C ALA A 65 -4.93 12.84 -1.20
N THR A 66 -5.96 13.32 -0.51
CA THR A 66 -5.85 13.48 0.94
C THR A 66 -5.74 12.11 1.60
N PRO A 67 -4.96 12.00 2.69
CA PRO A 67 -4.87 10.76 3.45
C PRO A 67 -6.27 10.22 3.83
N ASP A 68 -7.18 11.07 4.29
CA ASP A 68 -8.55 10.67 4.67
C ASP A 68 -9.35 10.05 3.51
N LEU A 69 -9.18 10.57 2.29
CA LEU A 69 -9.83 10.01 1.11
C LEU A 69 -9.31 8.60 0.82
N LEU A 70 -8.00 8.38 0.97
CA LEU A 70 -7.40 7.06 0.79
C LEU A 70 -7.87 6.12 1.90
N ALA A 71 -7.75 6.48 3.17
CA ALA A 71 -8.17 5.64 4.29
C ALA A 71 -9.66 5.26 4.26
N SER A 72 -10.51 6.19 3.82
CA SER A 72 -11.95 5.96 3.77
C SER A 72 -12.42 5.10 2.59
N ARG A 73 -11.70 5.05 1.47
CA ARG A 73 -12.18 4.42 0.22
C ARG A 73 -11.27 3.36 -0.39
N LEU A 74 -9.98 3.40 -0.10
CA LEU A 74 -9.00 2.50 -0.70
C LEU A 74 -8.79 1.27 0.18
N LEU A 75 -9.25 0.12 -0.31
CA LEU A 75 -8.91 -1.17 0.27
C LEU A 75 -7.67 -1.71 -0.44
N LEU A 76 -6.56 -1.73 0.30
CA LEU A 76 -5.30 -2.31 -0.13
C LEU A 76 -4.88 -3.31 0.94
N VAL A 77 -5.01 -4.61 0.66
CA VAL A 77 -4.57 -5.66 1.58
C VAL A 77 -3.76 -6.71 0.84
N ALA A 78 -2.72 -7.20 1.50
CA ALA A 78 -1.87 -8.27 0.98
C ALA A 78 -1.57 -9.30 2.09
N PRO A 79 -2.58 -10.03 2.59
CA PRO A 79 -2.38 -11.12 3.53
C PRO A 79 -1.49 -12.22 2.98
N CYS A 80 -0.59 -12.69 3.82
CA CYS A 80 0.35 -13.76 3.54
C CYS A 80 0.21 -14.88 4.57
N LEU A 81 -0.10 -16.09 4.11
CA LEU A 81 -0.29 -17.29 4.93
C LEU A 81 0.28 -18.55 4.25
N PRO A 82 0.67 -19.58 5.02
CA PRO A 82 1.01 -20.89 4.47
C PRO A 82 -0.07 -21.44 3.54
N VAL A 83 0.32 -22.15 2.48
CA VAL A 83 -0.59 -22.55 1.39
C VAL A 83 -1.76 -23.43 1.87
N ASN A 84 -1.57 -24.22 2.93
CA ASN A 84 -2.64 -25.05 3.51
C ASN A 84 -3.78 -24.23 4.12
N GLN A 85 -3.56 -22.94 4.41
CA GLN A 85 -4.59 -22.01 4.90
C GLN A 85 -5.23 -21.18 3.77
N ALA A 86 -4.77 -21.31 2.52
CA ALA A 86 -5.28 -20.54 1.40
C ALA A 86 -6.80 -20.67 1.18
N PRO A 87 -7.43 -21.86 1.26
CA PRO A 87 -8.88 -21.96 1.10
C PRO A 87 -9.66 -21.17 2.16
N ALA A 88 -9.19 -21.22 3.42
CA ALA A 88 -9.80 -20.48 4.52
C ALA A 88 -9.63 -18.96 4.34
N LEU A 89 -8.47 -18.52 3.87
CA LEU A 89 -8.22 -17.11 3.56
C LEU A 89 -9.15 -16.62 2.45
N LEU A 90 -9.27 -17.35 1.35
CA LEU A 90 -10.12 -16.96 0.23
C LEU A 90 -11.60 -16.92 0.60
N ALA A 91 -12.08 -17.92 1.36
CA ALA A 91 -13.45 -17.92 1.88
C ALA A 91 -13.71 -16.72 2.81
N PHE A 92 -12.76 -16.41 3.69
CA PHE A 92 -12.87 -15.27 4.59
C PHE A 92 -12.88 -13.93 3.82
N LEU A 93 -11.97 -13.74 2.86
CA LEU A 93 -11.92 -12.53 2.03
C LEU A 93 -13.21 -12.35 1.23
N HIS A 94 -13.73 -13.43 0.63
CA HIS A 94 -14.99 -13.41 -0.10
C HIS A 94 -16.19 -13.02 0.78
N ALA A 95 -16.25 -13.52 2.02
CA ALA A 95 -17.32 -13.19 2.95
C ALA A 95 -17.18 -11.79 3.59
N THR A 96 -15.94 -11.28 3.74
CA THR A 96 -15.66 -10.06 4.50
C THR A 96 -15.61 -8.82 3.62
N LEU A 97 -15.18 -8.94 2.37
CA LEU A 97 -14.89 -7.81 1.50
C LEU A 97 -16.03 -7.61 0.49
N PRO A 98 -16.69 -6.44 0.47
CA PRO A 98 -17.73 -6.12 -0.52
C PRO A 98 -17.06 -5.72 -1.84
N LEU A 99 -16.42 -6.68 -2.49
CA LEU A 99 -15.64 -6.44 -3.70
C LEU A 99 -16.58 -6.17 -4.89
N PRO A 100 -16.58 -4.95 -5.46
CA PRO A 100 -17.39 -4.66 -6.62
C PRO A 100 -16.84 -5.41 -7.85
N PRO A 101 -17.64 -6.14 -8.63
CA PRO A 101 -17.17 -6.74 -9.86
C PRO A 101 -16.82 -5.66 -10.91
N PRO A 102 -15.66 -5.72 -11.60
CA PRO A 102 -14.54 -6.64 -11.40
C PRO A 102 -13.47 -6.06 -10.45
N ALA A 103 -13.34 -6.60 -9.24
CA ALA A 103 -12.22 -6.30 -8.35
C ALA A 103 -11.12 -7.33 -8.59
N PRO A 104 -9.90 -6.92 -8.99
CA PRO A 104 -8.82 -7.86 -9.25
C PRO A 104 -8.34 -8.47 -7.93
N LEU A 105 -8.27 -9.80 -7.90
CA LEU A 105 -7.69 -10.56 -6.82
C LEU A 105 -6.43 -11.24 -7.35
N TYR A 106 -5.27 -10.86 -6.83
CA TYR A 106 -3.99 -11.41 -7.27
C TYR A 106 -3.57 -12.52 -6.33
N LEU A 107 -3.42 -13.73 -6.88
CA LEU A 107 -2.94 -14.90 -6.16
C LEU A 107 -1.46 -15.10 -6.49
N LEU A 108 -0.60 -14.94 -5.49
CA LEU A 108 0.85 -14.99 -5.64
C LEU A 108 1.40 -16.13 -4.78
N PRO A 109 1.46 -17.37 -5.32
CA PRO A 109 2.13 -18.46 -4.64
C PRO A 109 3.64 -18.19 -4.62
N GLN A 110 4.26 -18.32 -3.46
CA GLN A 110 5.67 -18.03 -3.26
C GLN A 110 6.29 -19.08 -2.32
N ARG A 111 7.56 -19.38 -2.54
CA ARG A 111 8.30 -20.30 -1.68
C ARG A 111 8.99 -19.51 -0.56
N GLY A 112 8.83 -19.97 0.67
CA GLY A 112 9.58 -19.45 1.82
C GLY A 112 11.08 -19.44 1.56
N SER A 113 11.74 -18.36 1.99
CA SER A 113 13.19 -18.23 1.90
C SER A 113 13.88 -19.05 2.99
N SER A 114 15.00 -19.68 2.65
CA SER A 114 15.93 -20.24 3.65
C SER A 114 16.78 -19.16 4.31
N VAL A 115 16.90 -17.99 3.69
CA VAL A 115 17.58 -16.82 4.24
C VAL A 115 16.63 -16.06 5.15
N ARG A 116 17.10 -15.75 6.36
CA ARG A 116 16.33 -15.02 7.36
C ARG A 116 15.99 -13.61 6.89
N GLN A 117 14.69 -13.27 6.89
CA GLN A 117 14.16 -11.99 6.42
C GLN A 117 13.16 -11.41 7.44
N PRO A 118 13.61 -10.89 8.59
CA PRO A 118 12.74 -10.59 9.73
C PRO A 118 11.59 -9.63 9.43
N PHE A 119 11.81 -8.69 8.50
CA PHE A 119 10.84 -7.67 8.09
C PHE A 119 10.11 -7.96 6.78
N ALA A 120 10.31 -9.13 6.17
CA ALA A 120 9.43 -9.57 5.09
C ALA A 120 8.09 -10.04 5.68
N SER A 121 6.97 -9.78 4.99
CA SER A 121 5.63 -10.24 5.42
C SER A 121 5.53 -11.77 5.52
N HIS A 122 6.41 -12.48 4.82
CA HIS A 122 6.53 -13.94 4.82
C HIS A 122 7.81 -14.43 5.52
N GLY A 123 8.54 -13.54 6.20
CA GLY A 123 9.88 -13.82 6.74
C GLY A 123 9.95 -14.96 7.76
N HIS A 124 8.82 -15.28 8.37
CA HIS A 124 8.62 -16.37 9.33
C HIS A 124 8.02 -17.63 8.70
N ILE A 125 7.72 -17.64 7.40
CA ILE A 125 7.14 -18.77 6.68
C ILE A 125 8.22 -19.44 5.83
N HIS A 126 8.60 -20.67 6.20
CA HIS A 126 9.66 -21.44 5.52
C HIS A 126 9.13 -22.47 4.51
N THR A 127 7.82 -22.51 4.30
CA THR A 127 7.14 -23.43 3.38
C THR A 127 6.56 -22.70 2.17
N LEU A 128 5.86 -23.42 1.29
CA LEU A 128 5.05 -22.77 0.26
C LEU A 128 3.94 -21.94 0.91
N PHE A 129 3.80 -20.69 0.51
CA PHE A 129 2.82 -19.76 1.02
C PHE A 129 2.09 -19.06 -0.11
N LEU A 130 0.93 -18.48 0.21
CA LEU A 130 0.14 -17.69 -0.72
C LEU A 130 0.01 -16.27 -0.18
N SER A 131 0.45 -15.30 -0.97
CA SER A 131 0.07 -13.91 -0.79
C SER A 131 -1.14 -13.60 -1.66
N VAL A 132 -2.21 -13.09 -1.06
CA VAL A 132 -3.43 -12.69 -1.78
C VAL A 132 -3.52 -11.19 -1.75
N HIS A 133 -3.35 -10.52 -2.89
CA HIS A 133 -3.43 -9.07 -2.93
C HIS A 133 -4.80 -8.65 -3.45
N VAL A 134 -5.46 -7.78 -2.70
CA VAL A 134 -6.75 -7.20 -3.04
C VAL A 134 -6.59 -5.69 -3.15
N TYR A 135 -7.00 -5.19 -4.32
CA TYR A 135 -6.99 -3.77 -4.65
C TYR A 135 -8.41 -3.39 -5.02
N ALA A 136 -9.11 -2.69 -4.14
CA ALA A 136 -10.50 -2.32 -4.38
C ALA A 136 -10.82 -0.90 -3.88
N ARG A 137 -11.85 -0.33 -4.51
CA ARG A 137 -12.49 0.90 -4.06
C ARG A 137 -13.81 0.55 -3.39
N LEU A 138 -13.99 0.98 -2.15
CA LEU A 138 -15.22 0.77 -1.40
C LEU A 138 -16.02 2.09 -1.26
N GLY A 139 -17.20 2.00 -0.64
CA GLY A 139 -17.96 3.16 -0.22
C GLY A 139 -17.20 4.03 0.79
N LYS A 140 -17.67 5.26 1.00
CA LYS A 140 -17.03 6.20 1.92
C LYS A 140 -17.06 5.64 3.35
N GLY A 141 -15.89 5.47 3.95
CA GLY A 141 -15.72 5.07 5.35
C GLY A 141 -15.68 3.56 5.58
N GLU A 142 -15.72 2.75 4.53
CA GLU A 142 -15.77 1.29 4.66
C GLU A 142 -14.38 0.65 4.72
N ALA A 143 -13.40 1.21 3.99
CA ALA A 143 -12.12 0.54 3.73
C ALA A 143 -11.28 0.25 4.99
N GLN A 144 -11.21 1.18 5.94
CA GLN A 144 -10.48 1.00 7.20
C GLN A 144 -10.99 -0.20 7.99
N GLY A 145 -12.30 -0.28 8.25
CA GLY A 145 -12.88 -1.38 9.03
C GLY A 145 -12.75 -2.75 8.37
N HIS A 146 -12.77 -2.81 7.03
CA HIS A 146 -12.46 -4.05 6.31
C HIS A 146 -10.99 -4.44 6.43
N THR A 147 -10.08 -3.47 6.33
CA THR A 147 -8.63 -3.71 6.46
C THR A 147 -8.30 -4.26 7.86
N GLN A 148 -8.78 -3.62 8.91
CA GLN A 148 -8.59 -4.06 10.30
C GLN A 148 -9.13 -5.47 10.55
N ARG A 149 -10.28 -5.82 9.96
CA ARG A 149 -10.83 -7.18 10.04
C ARG A 149 -9.92 -8.21 9.38
N VAL A 150 -9.35 -7.89 8.21
CA VAL A 150 -8.39 -8.76 7.53
C VAL A 150 -7.12 -8.93 8.35
N GLU A 151 -6.54 -7.85 8.84
CA GLU A 151 -5.35 -7.87 9.70
C GLU A 151 -5.55 -8.74 10.94
N ALA A 152 -6.65 -8.54 11.65
CA ALA A 152 -6.97 -9.30 12.86
C ALA A 152 -7.16 -10.79 12.57
N TRP A 153 -7.85 -11.13 11.47
CA TRP A 153 -8.06 -12.51 11.08
C TRP A 153 -6.76 -13.20 10.69
N VAL A 154 -5.92 -12.53 9.90
CA VAL A 154 -4.62 -13.04 9.43
C VAL A 154 -3.65 -13.21 10.59
N GLY A 155 -3.60 -12.25 11.52
CA GLY A 155 -2.78 -12.33 12.72
C GLY A 155 -3.14 -13.54 13.59
N LYS A 156 -4.44 -13.81 13.79
CA LYS A 156 -4.93 -15.01 14.51
C LYS A 156 -4.52 -16.34 13.84
N LYS A 157 -4.20 -16.30 12.55
CA LYS A 157 -3.78 -17.47 11.75
C LYS A 157 -2.26 -17.58 11.61
N GLY A 158 -1.51 -16.73 12.31
CA GLY A 158 -0.04 -16.72 12.26
C GLY A 158 0.52 -16.09 10.97
N GLY A 159 -0.28 -15.31 10.24
CA GLY A 159 0.15 -14.60 9.05
C GLY A 159 0.50 -13.13 9.32
N ARG A 160 0.89 -12.43 8.25
CA ARG A 160 1.06 -10.96 8.23
C ARG A 160 0.40 -10.39 6.99
N THR A 161 -0.02 -9.14 7.04
CA THR A 161 -0.30 -8.34 5.85
C THR A 161 0.96 -7.65 5.35
N GLY A 162 0.98 -7.30 4.07
CA GLY A 162 2.09 -6.61 3.42
C GLY A 162 2.45 -5.27 4.05
N LEU A 163 3.75 -5.00 4.26
CA LEU A 163 4.21 -3.66 4.65
C LEU A 163 4.05 -2.61 3.55
N CYS A 164 3.78 -3.04 2.31
CA CYS A 164 3.44 -2.15 1.19
C CYS A 164 1.96 -1.73 1.17
N THR A 165 1.16 -2.21 2.14
CA THR A 165 -0.25 -1.84 2.27
C THR A 165 -0.46 -0.83 3.38
N MET A 166 -1.63 -0.19 3.38
CA MET A 166 -2.03 0.66 4.50
C MET A 166 -2.42 -0.25 5.65
N ASN A 167 -1.69 -0.19 6.76
CA ASN A 167 -1.97 -1.03 7.92
C ASN A 167 -2.50 -0.21 9.10
N TYR A 168 -3.38 -0.78 9.90
CA TYR A 168 -4.07 -0.10 11.01
C TYR A 168 -3.73 -0.72 12.37
N TRP A 169 -2.58 -1.38 12.48
CA TRP A 169 -2.07 -1.88 13.74
C TRP A 169 -1.69 -0.74 14.68
N ASP A 170 -2.04 -0.92 15.96
CA ASP A 170 -1.42 -0.14 17.03
C ASP A 170 0.08 -0.44 17.10
N LYS A 171 0.89 0.54 17.49
CA LYS A 171 2.35 0.38 17.62
C LYS A 171 2.73 -0.79 18.54
N SER A 172 2.00 -0.97 19.64
CA SER A 172 2.22 -2.08 20.56
C SER A 172 1.94 -3.43 19.91
N VAL A 173 0.92 -3.52 19.05
CA VAL A 173 0.60 -4.73 18.28
C VAL A 173 1.66 -4.96 17.21
N PHE A 174 2.02 -3.94 16.44
CA PHE A 174 3.05 -4.02 15.40
C PHE A 174 4.38 -4.61 15.91
N TRP A 175 4.79 -4.20 17.11
CA TRP A 175 6.02 -4.60 17.78
C TRP A 175 5.87 -5.75 18.80
N SER A 176 4.75 -6.47 18.77
CA SER A 176 4.43 -7.53 19.74
C SER A 176 5.28 -8.81 19.60
N GLY A 177 6.17 -8.87 18.61
CA GLY A 177 6.91 -10.09 18.27
C GLY A 177 6.07 -11.00 17.37
N TYR A 178 6.14 -12.32 17.56
CA TYR A 178 5.49 -13.28 16.64
C TYR A 178 3.95 -13.20 16.65
N PRO A 179 3.27 -13.21 15.48
CA PRO A 179 3.84 -13.37 14.16
C PRO A 179 4.29 -12.05 13.52
N LEU A 180 4.10 -10.87 14.12
CA LEU A 180 4.50 -9.56 13.59
C LEU A 180 6.02 -9.28 13.76
N TYR A 181 6.42 -8.09 14.19
CA TYR A 181 7.80 -7.64 14.15
C TYR A 181 8.41 -7.48 15.53
N ASP A 182 9.72 -7.73 15.63
CA ASP A 182 10.48 -7.60 16.87
C ASP A 182 11.18 -6.22 16.91
N TRP A 183 10.86 -5.44 17.94
CA TRP A 183 11.42 -4.10 18.13
C TRP A 183 12.93 -4.09 18.37
N ARG A 184 13.43 -5.05 19.14
CA ARG A 184 14.86 -5.09 19.52
C ARG A 184 15.71 -5.39 18.30
N GLU A 185 15.28 -6.34 17.48
CA GLU A 185 15.92 -6.64 16.21
C GLU A 185 15.86 -5.45 15.25
N TYR A 186 14.73 -4.75 15.20
CA TYR A 186 14.58 -3.56 14.35
C TYR A 186 15.55 -2.46 14.71
N VAL A 187 15.62 -2.09 16.00
CA VAL A 187 16.54 -1.07 16.51
C VAL A 187 17.99 -1.48 16.26
N TYR A 188 18.35 -2.74 16.54
CA TYR A 188 19.68 -3.25 16.25
C TYR A 188 20.09 -3.07 14.78
N LEU A 189 19.19 -3.42 13.84
CA LEU A 189 19.48 -3.28 12.41
C LEU A 189 19.55 -1.82 11.97
N ARG A 190 18.71 -0.94 12.53
CA ARG A 190 18.82 0.50 12.27
C ARG A 190 20.16 1.06 12.71
N HIS A 191 20.60 0.73 13.92
CA HIS A 191 21.89 1.16 14.45
C HIS A 191 23.04 0.60 13.59
N LYS A 192 23.03 -0.72 13.34
CA LYS A 192 24.06 -1.42 12.55
C LYS A 192 24.29 -0.79 11.17
N TYR A 193 23.22 -0.34 10.52
CA TYR A 193 23.29 0.25 9.18
C TYR A 193 23.19 1.77 9.16
N GLY A 194 23.28 2.45 10.32
CA GLY A 194 23.25 3.92 10.39
C GLY A 194 21.94 4.55 9.89
N ALA A 195 20.81 3.86 10.03
CA ALA A 195 19.50 4.33 9.57
C ALA A 195 18.83 5.32 10.54
N GLU A 196 19.35 5.44 11.77
CA GLU A 196 18.82 6.32 12.82
C GLU A 196 18.90 7.80 12.40
N GLY A 197 17.80 8.53 12.56
CA GLY A 197 17.70 9.94 12.13
C GLY A 197 17.77 10.18 10.61
N VAL A 198 18.04 9.16 9.79
CA VAL A 198 18.13 9.26 8.33
C VAL A 198 16.81 8.91 7.66
N PHE A 199 16.21 7.80 8.07
CA PHE A 199 14.94 7.31 7.53
C PHE A 199 13.85 7.32 8.61
N PRO A 200 12.57 7.53 8.26
CA PRO A 200 11.48 7.35 9.20
C PRO A 200 11.49 5.93 9.78
N SER A 201 10.83 5.74 10.92
CA SER A 201 10.67 4.39 11.45
C SER A 201 9.69 3.57 10.59
N LEU A 202 9.73 2.24 10.73
CA LEU A 202 8.97 1.34 9.87
C LEU A 202 7.48 1.46 10.19
N GLU A 203 7.14 1.52 11.47
CA GLU A 203 5.80 1.77 11.96
C GLU A 203 5.31 3.17 11.57
N GLU A 204 6.17 4.19 11.55
CA GLU A 204 5.80 5.52 11.06
C GLU A 204 5.43 5.50 9.56
N LYS A 205 6.12 4.68 8.78
CA LYS A 205 5.86 4.55 7.34
C LYS A 205 4.59 3.73 7.05
N VAL A 206 4.35 2.67 7.81
CA VAL A 206 3.38 1.62 7.45
C VAL A 206 2.07 1.72 8.23
N CYS A 207 2.14 2.10 9.52
CA CYS A 207 0.96 2.19 10.37
C CYS A 207 0.27 3.53 10.19
N TRP A 208 -1.03 3.46 9.92
CA TRP A 208 -1.91 4.61 9.84
C TRP A 208 -2.04 5.28 11.21
N GLU A 209 -1.96 6.61 11.24
CA GLU A 209 -2.22 7.42 12.43
C GLU A 209 -3.18 8.55 12.03
N GLU A 210 -4.31 8.68 12.74
CA GLU A 210 -5.30 9.74 12.44
C GLU A 210 -4.70 11.16 12.55
N GLU A 211 -3.71 11.36 13.41
CA GLU A 211 -3.00 12.64 13.53
C GLU A 211 -2.19 12.98 12.27
N LYS A 212 -1.65 11.97 11.56
CA LYS A 212 -0.97 12.18 10.26
C LYS A 212 -1.96 12.70 9.22
N ALA A 213 -3.20 12.22 9.23
CA ALA A 213 -4.23 12.64 8.29
C ALA A 213 -4.67 14.09 8.52
N LYS A 214 -4.84 14.49 9.79
CA LYS A 214 -5.19 15.87 10.19
C LYS A 214 -4.09 16.89 9.87
N SER A 215 -2.83 16.48 9.88
CA SER A 215 -1.70 17.38 9.59
C SER A 215 -1.59 17.79 8.11
N GLY A 216 -2.33 17.12 7.22
CA GLY A 216 -2.35 17.40 5.78
C GLY A 216 -1.03 17.17 5.03
N LYS A 217 0.09 16.93 5.74
CA LYS A 217 1.42 16.74 5.17
C LYS A 217 1.84 15.28 5.23
N GLY A 218 1.94 14.65 4.06
CA GLY A 218 2.44 13.28 3.94
C GLY A 218 3.87 13.14 4.45
N TRP A 219 4.31 11.93 4.80
CA TRP A 219 5.71 11.67 5.18
C TRP A 219 6.68 12.03 4.06
N ILE A 220 6.25 11.86 2.79
CA ILE A 220 6.99 12.25 1.59
C ILE A 220 7.14 13.77 1.53
N GLU A 221 6.08 14.54 1.78
CA GLU A 221 6.17 16.01 1.83
C GLU A 221 7.08 16.48 2.96
N ARG A 222 7.00 15.87 4.14
CA ARG A 222 7.94 16.16 5.25
C ARG A 222 9.40 15.83 4.90
N TYR A 223 9.61 14.71 4.20
CA TYR A 223 10.93 14.30 3.72
C TYR A 223 11.48 15.28 2.66
N TRP A 224 10.65 15.72 1.71
CA TRP A 224 11.03 16.69 0.68
C TRP A 224 11.16 18.13 1.22
N GLU A 225 10.33 18.55 2.18
CA GLU A 225 10.48 19.84 2.88
C GLU A 225 11.78 19.87 3.70
N GLY A 226 12.12 18.77 4.38
CA GLY A 226 13.37 18.61 5.11
C GLY A 226 14.61 18.69 4.21
N ARG A 227 14.54 18.14 2.99
CA ARG A 227 15.63 18.25 2.00
C ARG A 227 15.68 19.62 1.32
N ARG A 228 14.56 20.29 1.05
CA ARG A 228 14.56 21.68 0.52
C ARG A 228 15.26 22.64 1.47
N ARG A 229 15.09 22.48 2.79
CA ARG A 229 15.83 23.28 3.79
C ARG A 229 17.34 23.02 3.80
N LYS A 230 17.79 21.78 3.56
CA LYS A 230 19.23 21.47 3.42
C LYS A 230 19.84 21.94 2.10
N PHE A 231 19.06 21.97 1.01
CA PHE A 231 19.53 22.47 -0.28
C PHE A 231 19.62 24.01 -0.33
N LEU A 232 18.73 24.72 0.37
CA LEU A 232 18.77 26.18 0.50
C LEU A 232 19.81 26.69 1.52
N GLY A 233 20.25 25.84 2.46
CA GLY A 233 21.36 26.15 3.38
C GLY A 233 22.76 26.05 2.77
N ILE A 234 22.88 25.67 1.50
CA ILE A 234 24.14 25.66 0.72
C ILE A 234 24.17 26.84 -0.28
N LEU A 235 23.11 27.66 -0.27
CA LEU A 235 22.94 28.84 -1.14
C LEU A 235 22.71 30.14 -0.35
N VAL A 236 23.19 30.18 0.90
CA VAL A 236 23.39 31.42 1.67
C VAL A 236 24.85 31.50 2.10
#